data_AF-A0A9P9G9G5-F1
#
_entry.id   AF-A0A9P9G9G5-F1
#
_cell.length_a   1.000
_cell.length_b   1.000
_cell.length_c   1.000
_cell.angle_alpha   90.00
_cell.angle_beta   90.00
_cell.angle_gamma   90.00
#
_symmetry.space_group_name_H-M   'P 1'
#
loop_
_entity.id
_entity.type
_entity.pdbx_description
1 polymer ?
#
loop_
_entity_poly.entity_id
_entity_poly.type
_entity_poly.pdbx_seq_one_letter_code
_entity_poly.pdbx_strand_id
1 'polypeptide(L)'
;DLVLQFCLFMATEDFADGNSKSTMLVYFSATCGLTSPMGADFLRPAQFTSILSSLIYCTRLLIMESVLPRFSHNYINLLQRPQYGQLDILNDIRKNKMCDGTLSPLGEFISLASYGQSLRQSEGPTIQFEWSDDGEEISWDGCSRVTMDGFRTLTHSAIQAATRQCEWLMYDWVPPNRDLKTLRDRLSTATVGYSFVSDPANGIASAYLELLMKA
;
A
#
# COMPACT_ATOMS: atom_id res chain seq x y z
N ASP A 1 29.23 26.74 10.47
CA ASP A 1 28.82 27.98 9.80
C ASP A 1 28.77 27.86 8.27
N LEU A 2 29.87 27.59 7.55
CA LEU A 2 29.83 27.44 6.07
C LEU A 2 28.84 26.37 5.58
N VAL A 3 28.85 25.18 6.20
CA VAL A 3 27.91 24.10 5.85
C VAL A 3 26.47 24.55 6.06
N LEU A 4 26.18 25.24 7.17
CA LEU A 4 24.85 25.79 7.44
C LEU A 4 24.46 26.80 6.35
N GLN A 5 25.34 27.73 5.98
CA GLN A 5 25.07 28.70 4.91
C GLN A 5 24.77 28.02 3.56
N PHE A 6 25.54 26.99 3.20
CA PHE A 6 25.29 26.22 1.98
C PHE A 6 23.96 25.47 2.04
N CYS A 7 23.67 24.78 3.15
CA CYS A 7 22.39 24.09 3.34
C CYS A 7 21.21 25.05 3.30
N LEU A 8 21.36 26.26 3.86
CA LEU A 8 20.34 27.30 3.83
C LEU A 8 20.10 27.83 2.43
N PHE A 9 21.17 28.10 1.68
CA PHE A 9 21.07 28.50 0.28
C PHE A 9 20.20 27.50 -0.50
N MET A 10 20.49 26.20 -0.38
CA MET A 10 19.68 25.15 -1.02
C MET A 10 18.26 25.06 -0.49
N ALA A 11 18.04 25.26 0.81
CA ALA A 11 16.71 25.17 1.45
C ALA A 11 15.78 26.34 1.08
N THR A 12 16.34 27.51 0.81
CA THR A 12 15.57 28.74 0.54
C THR A 12 15.65 29.21 -0.92
N GLU A 13 16.27 28.44 -1.79
CA GLU A 13 16.39 28.73 -3.22
C GLU A 13 15.02 28.99 -3.86
N ASP A 14 14.94 29.99 -4.75
CA ASP A 14 13.72 30.31 -5.49
C ASP A 14 13.65 29.51 -6.79
N PHE A 15 12.44 29.16 -7.22
CA PHE A 15 12.23 28.43 -8.47
C PHE A 15 12.48 29.36 -9.66
N ALA A 16 13.35 28.95 -10.58
CA ALA A 16 13.47 29.60 -11.88
C ALA A 16 12.24 29.28 -12.74
N ASP A 17 11.56 30.32 -13.23
CA ASP A 17 10.36 30.22 -14.10
C ASP A 17 9.23 29.33 -13.51
N GLY A 18 9.14 29.26 -12.18
CA GLY A 18 8.17 28.41 -11.49
C GLY A 18 8.45 26.90 -11.58
N ASN A 19 9.61 26.49 -12.11
CA ASN A 19 10.00 25.10 -12.23
C ASN A 19 10.70 24.61 -10.95
N SER A 20 10.08 23.69 -10.22
CA SER A 20 10.64 23.16 -8.97
C SER A 20 11.99 22.46 -9.16
N LYS A 21 12.21 21.81 -10.31
CA LYS A 21 13.45 21.08 -10.66
C LYS A 21 14.64 21.99 -10.90
N SER A 22 14.44 23.30 -10.98
CA SER A 22 15.52 24.27 -11.09
C SER A 22 16.36 24.38 -9.82
N THR A 23 15.80 23.99 -8.67
CA THR A 23 16.49 24.06 -7.38
C THR A 23 17.26 22.79 -7.08
N MET A 24 18.44 22.97 -6.46
CA MET A 24 19.35 21.86 -6.18
C MET A 24 18.74 20.83 -5.22
N LEU A 25 17.99 21.30 -4.21
CA LEU A 25 17.44 20.41 -3.19
C LEU A 25 16.27 19.56 -3.72
N VAL A 26 15.41 20.14 -4.57
CA VAL A 26 14.32 19.39 -5.22
C VAL A 26 14.89 18.37 -6.21
N TYR A 27 15.89 18.78 -7.01
CA TYR A 27 16.58 17.86 -7.91
C TYR A 27 17.20 16.68 -7.14
N PHE A 28 17.92 16.98 -6.05
CA PHE A 28 18.49 15.95 -5.17
C PHE A 28 17.42 15.00 -4.61
N SER A 29 16.27 15.51 -4.15
CA SER A 29 15.19 14.65 -3.67
C SER A 29 14.70 13.68 -4.75
N ALA A 30 14.61 14.14 -6.01
CA ALA A 30 14.17 13.29 -7.11
C ALA A 30 15.15 12.13 -7.36
N THR A 31 16.46 12.38 -7.23
CA THR A 31 17.47 11.31 -7.32
C THR A 31 17.37 10.30 -6.18
N CYS A 32 16.95 10.72 -4.99
CA CYS A 32 16.68 9.82 -3.87
C CYS A 32 15.45 8.92 -4.11
N GLY A 33 14.62 9.25 -5.10
CA GLY A 33 13.47 8.46 -5.54
C GLY A 33 13.84 7.26 -6.42
N LEU A 34 15.11 7.04 -6.72
CA LEU A 34 15.59 5.91 -7.52
C LEU A 34 15.96 4.72 -6.65
N THR A 35 15.73 3.51 -7.15
CA THR A 35 16.10 2.26 -6.47
C THR A 35 17.62 2.06 -6.42
N SER A 36 18.17 1.66 -5.28
CA SER A 36 19.60 1.34 -5.14
C SER A 36 19.89 -0.10 -5.57
N PRO A 37 21.06 -0.42 -6.17
CA PRO A 37 22.19 0.47 -6.47
C PRO A 37 22.21 1.03 -7.89
N MET A 38 21.44 0.45 -8.83
CA MET A 38 21.53 0.78 -10.26
C MET A 38 20.55 1.88 -10.72
N GLY A 39 19.58 2.28 -9.90
CA GLY A 39 18.60 3.30 -10.26
C GLY A 39 17.69 2.91 -11.42
N ALA A 40 17.49 1.61 -11.65
CA ALA A 40 16.74 1.10 -12.80
C ALA A 40 15.24 1.42 -12.70
N ASP A 41 14.70 1.41 -11.47
CA ASP A 41 13.29 1.64 -11.18
C ASP A 41 13.10 2.80 -10.19
N PHE A 42 11.88 3.34 -10.13
CA PHE A 42 11.46 4.31 -9.13
C PHE A 42 11.01 3.62 -7.83
N LEU A 43 11.27 4.27 -6.70
CA LEU A 43 10.75 3.85 -5.40
C LEU A 43 9.23 3.93 -5.38
N ARG A 44 8.62 3.03 -4.62
CA ARG A 44 7.18 3.10 -4.36
C ARG A 44 6.83 4.36 -3.58
N PRO A 45 5.67 5.00 -3.82
CA PRO A 45 5.15 6.12 -3.04
C PRO A 45 5.35 6.00 -1.52
N ALA A 46 5.06 4.84 -0.93
CA ALA A 46 5.28 4.62 0.51
C ALA A 46 6.75 4.80 0.96
N GLN A 47 7.72 4.40 0.13
CA GLN A 47 9.15 4.54 0.43
C GLN A 47 9.62 5.96 0.16
N PHE A 48 9.21 6.55 -0.96
CA PHE A 48 9.63 7.90 -1.32
C PHE A 48 9.07 8.97 -0.38
N THR A 49 7.83 8.83 0.09
CA THR A 49 7.23 9.73 1.09
C THR A 49 7.96 9.70 2.43
N SER A 50 8.61 8.59 2.81
CA SER A 50 9.46 8.52 4.00
C SER A 50 10.75 9.34 3.83
N ILE A 51 11.36 9.29 2.64
CA ILE A 51 12.51 10.13 2.28
C ILE A 51 12.11 11.61 2.31
N LEU A 52 11.00 11.97 1.66
CA LEU A 52 10.47 13.34 1.69
C LEU A 52 10.20 13.82 3.12
N SER A 53 9.63 12.98 3.98
CA SER A 53 9.37 13.33 5.40
C SER A 53 10.67 13.67 6.13
N SER A 54 11.74 12.92 5.87
CA SER A 54 13.07 13.16 6.42
C SER A 54 13.66 14.49 5.92
N LEU A 55 13.55 14.75 4.61
CA LEU A 55 13.99 16.01 4.01
C LEU A 55 13.21 17.22 4.54
N ILE A 56 11.88 17.11 4.68
CA ILE A 56 11.01 18.14 5.27
C ILE A 56 11.47 18.46 6.69
N TYR A 57 11.73 17.42 7.50
CA TYR A 57 12.19 17.60 8.88
C TYR A 57 13.55 18.33 8.93
N CYS A 58 14.55 17.84 8.20
CA CYS A 58 15.87 18.45 8.16
C CYS A 58 15.83 19.89 7.65
N THR A 59 15.07 20.16 6.59
CA THR A 59 14.94 21.51 6.00
C THR A 59 14.29 22.47 6.99
N ARG A 60 13.26 22.04 7.74
CA ARG A 60 12.63 22.84 8.79
C ARG A 60 13.61 23.19 9.91
N LEU A 61 14.45 22.23 10.34
CA LEU A 61 15.47 22.48 11.35
C LEU A 61 16.51 23.49 10.87
N LEU A 62 16.99 23.35 9.63
CA LEU A 62 17.94 24.28 9.04
C LEU A 62 17.38 25.70 9.00
N ILE A 63 16.16 25.88 8.48
CA ILE A 63 15.50 27.20 8.45
C ILE A 63 15.27 27.72 9.87
N MET A 64 14.86 26.90 10.83
CA MET A 64 14.70 27.37 12.21
C MET A 64 16.03 27.85 12.82
N GLU A 65 17.13 27.15 12.56
CA GLU A 65 18.45 27.57 13.04
C GLU A 65 18.91 28.87 12.37
N SER A 66 18.54 29.14 11.11
CA SER A 66 18.91 30.42 10.50
C SER A 66 18.10 31.61 10.98
N VAL A 67 16.84 31.38 11.29
CA VAL A 67 15.89 32.45 11.64
C VAL A 67 15.89 32.75 13.13
N LEU A 68 16.00 31.71 13.97
CA LEU A 68 15.96 31.81 15.43
C LEU A 68 17.10 31.00 16.08
N PRO A 69 18.37 31.25 15.70
CA PRO A 69 19.48 30.50 16.25
C PRO A 69 19.57 30.67 17.77
N ARG A 70 19.90 29.59 18.46
CA ARG A 70 20.11 29.66 19.92
C ARG A 70 21.36 30.45 20.29
N PHE A 71 22.39 30.44 19.45
CA PHE A 71 23.66 31.13 19.62
C PHE A 71 24.02 31.86 18.32
N SER A 72 24.77 32.96 18.38
CA SER A 72 25.15 33.67 17.15
C SER A 72 26.13 32.84 16.30
N HIS A 73 25.93 32.86 14.98
CA HIS A 73 26.89 32.34 14.01
C HIS A 73 27.68 33.50 13.43
N ASN A 74 28.78 33.87 14.09
CA ASN A 74 29.55 35.07 13.76
C ASN A 74 30.15 35.01 12.34
N TYR A 75 30.52 33.83 11.83
CA TYR A 75 31.14 33.72 10.51
C TYR A 75 30.17 34.05 9.36
N ILE A 76 28.87 33.78 9.55
CA ILE A 76 27.81 34.01 8.55
C ILE A 76 26.88 35.16 8.93
N ASN A 77 27.28 35.96 9.93
CA ASN A 77 26.55 37.13 10.43
C ASN A 77 25.09 36.85 10.86
N LEU A 78 24.82 35.65 11.41
CA LEU A 78 23.52 35.37 12.02
C LEU A 78 23.56 35.70 13.51
N LEU A 79 22.74 36.64 13.92
CA LEU A 79 22.60 37.04 15.31
C LEU A 79 21.78 36.00 16.08
N GLN A 80 22.09 35.85 17.36
CA GLN A 80 21.28 35.06 18.28
C GLN A 80 19.82 35.55 18.27
N ARG A 81 18.87 34.62 18.41
CA ARG A 81 17.44 34.94 18.49
C ARG A 81 17.14 36.00 19.57
N PRO A 82 16.21 36.93 19.32
CA PRO A 82 15.80 37.90 20.33
C PRO A 82 15.03 37.22 21.47
N GLN A 83 14.87 37.93 22.60
CA GLN A 83 14.10 37.45 23.75
C GLN A 83 12.59 37.44 23.49
N TYR A 84 12.09 38.32 22.61
CA TYR A 84 10.68 38.48 22.28
C TYR A 84 10.49 38.66 20.76
N GLY A 85 9.27 38.46 20.26
CA GLY A 85 8.94 38.66 18.83
C GLY A 85 9.39 37.52 17.90
N GLN A 86 9.80 36.37 18.44
CA GLN A 86 10.31 35.26 17.62
C GLN A 86 9.27 34.72 16.64
N LEU A 87 8.00 34.74 17.03
CA LEU A 87 6.91 34.24 16.20
C LEU A 87 6.72 35.08 14.93
N ASP A 88 6.85 36.39 15.02
CA ASP A 88 6.69 37.29 13.87
C ASP A 88 7.85 37.09 12.88
N ILE A 89 9.08 37.03 13.40
CA ILE A 89 10.28 36.73 12.61
C ILE A 89 10.16 35.38 11.89
N LEU A 90 9.69 34.34 12.60
CA LEU A 90 9.48 33.02 12.01
C LEU A 90 8.37 33.05 10.96
N ASN A 91 7.27 33.77 11.22
CA ASN A 91 6.14 33.83 10.31
C ASN A 91 6.48 34.47 8.96
N ASP A 92 7.37 35.45 8.93
CA ASP A 92 7.80 36.10 7.69
C ASP A 92 8.45 35.12 6.72
N ILE A 93 9.31 34.23 7.21
CA ILE A 93 9.93 33.19 6.38
C ILE A 93 8.98 32.02 6.16
N ARG A 94 8.21 31.62 7.19
CA ARG A 94 7.29 30.48 7.11
C ARG A 94 6.28 30.64 5.98
N LYS A 95 5.65 31.82 5.87
CA LYS A 95 4.63 32.11 4.83
C LYS A 95 5.19 32.00 3.42
N ASN A 96 6.45 32.35 3.22
CA ASN A 96 7.06 32.43 1.89
C ASN A 96 7.80 31.16 1.48
N LYS A 97 8.34 30.40 2.45
CA LYS A 97 9.29 29.30 2.17
C LYS A 97 8.98 27.98 2.86
N MET A 98 7.99 27.91 3.77
CA MET A 98 7.74 26.68 4.57
C MET A 98 6.32 26.13 4.46
N CYS A 99 5.44 26.84 3.75
CA CYS A 99 4.06 26.43 3.56
C CYS A 99 3.89 25.66 2.24
N ASP A 100 2.87 24.82 2.20
CA ASP A 100 2.41 24.19 0.97
C ASP A 100 2.02 25.25 -0.08
N GLY A 101 2.24 24.94 -1.35
CA GLY A 101 1.98 25.85 -2.48
C GLY A 101 2.97 27.03 -2.62
N THR A 102 4.00 27.12 -1.76
CA THR A 102 5.09 28.10 -1.96
C THR A 102 6.03 27.63 -3.06
N LEU A 103 6.57 28.57 -3.86
CA LEU A 103 7.61 28.30 -4.86
C LEU A 103 8.98 28.14 -4.20
N SER A 104 9.08 27.15 -3.30
CA SER A 104 10.26 26.85 -2.51
C SER A 104 10.46 25.34 -2.38
N PRO A 105 11.70 24.87 -2.15
CA PRO A 105 11.98 23.44 -2.00
C PRO A 105 11.13 22.75 -0.94
N LEU A 106 10.93 23.40 0.21
CA LEU A 106 10.12 22.84 1.29
C LEU A 106 8.62 22.81 0.94
N GLY A 107 8.12 23.82 0.22
CA GLY A 107 6.76 23.83 -0.32
C GLY A 107 6.52 22.66 -1.28
N GLU A 108 7.45 22.44 -2.20
CA GLU A 108 7.39 21.30 -3.13
C GLU A 108 7.46 19.95 -2.42
N PHE A 109 8.31 19.80 -1.39
CA PHE A 109 8.35 18.56 -0.62
C PHE A 109 7.03 18.24 0.07
N ILE A 110 6.34 19.26 0.60
CA ILE A 110 5.03 19.07 1.23
C ILE A 110 4.00 18.66 0.17
N SER A 111 4.00 19.31 -1.00
CA SER A 111 3.15 18.97 -2.13
C SER A 111 3.40 17.54 -2.64
N LEU A 112 4.65 17.15 -2.82
CA LEU A 112 5.03 15.79 -3.22
C LEU A 112 4.67 14.74 -2.16
N ALA A 113 4.81 15.07 -0.88
CA ALA A 113 4.43 14.18 0.21
C ALA A 113 2.91 13.96 0.27
N SER A 114 2.12 15.03 0.06
CA SER A 114 0.66 14.93 0.01
C SER A 114 0.18 14.14 -1.21
N TYR A 115 0.81 14.35 -2.37
CA TYR A 115 0.58 13.57 -3.58
C TYR A 115 0.97 12.10 -3.40
N GLY A 116 2.14 11.81 -2.83
CA GLY A 116 2.58 10.44 -2.56
C GLY A 116 1.67 9.72 -1.56
N GLN A 117 1.14 10.43 -0.57
CA GLN A 117 0.20 9.86 0.41
C GLN A 117 -1.17 9.54 -0.22
N SER A 118 -1.66 10.36 -1.16
CA SER A 118 -2.88 10.04 -1.90
C SER A 118 -2.67 8.85 -2.83
N LEU A 119 -1.52 8.77 -3.49
CA LEU A 119 -1.16 7.65 -4.37
C LEU A 119 -0.95 6.34 -3.59
N ARG A 120 -0.42 6.40 -2.37
CA ARG A 120 -0.25 5.22 -1.48
C ARG A 120 -1.56 4.48 -1.22
N GLN A 121 -2.69 5.18 -1.20
CA GLN A 121 -4.01 4.53 -1.04
C GLN A 121 -4.36 3.61 -2.22
N SER A 122 -3.78 3.87 -3.41
CA SER A 122 -3.98 3.07 -4.61
C SER A 122 -2.99 1.91 -4.76
N GLU A 123 -1.88 1.90 -4.00
CA GLU A 123 -0.86 0.84 -4.09
C GLU A 123 -1.28 -0.51 -3.49
N GLY A 124 -2.45 -0.56 -2.84
CA GLY A 124 -2.89 -1.72 -2.07
C GLY A 124 -2.08 -1.92 -0.79
N PRO A 125 -2.55 -2.75 0.16
CA PRO A 125 -1.78 -3.06 1.35
C PRO A 125 -0.47 -3.75 0.96
N THR A 126 0.65 -3.28 1.50
CA THR A 126 1.92 -4.00 1.41
C THR A 126 1.86 -5.17 2.39
N ILE A 127 1.15 -6.23 2.03
CA ILE A 127 1.17 -7.47 2.81
C ILE A 127 2.50 -8.14 2.51
N GLN A 128 3.39 -8.14 3.50
CA GLN A 128 4.62 -8.93 3.43
C GLN A 128 4.30 -10.35 3.88
N PHE A 129 4.38 -11.27 2.93
CA PHE A 129 4.36 -12.69 3.24
C PHE A 129 5.80 -13.16 3.41
N GLU A 130 6.06 -13.84 4.52
CA GLU A 130 7.31 -14.49 4.80
C GLU A 130 7.07 -16.00 4.74
N TRP A 131 7.92 -16.72 4.01
CA TRP A 131 7.94 -18.17 4.03
C TRP A 131 9.00 -18.63 5.01
N SER A 132 8.70 -19.66 5.79
CA SER A 132 9.72 -20.38 6.54
C SER A 132 10.74 -21.03 5.60
N ASP A 133 11.97 -21.22 6.07
CA ASP A 133 13.05 -21.80 5.26
C ASP A 133 12.74 -23.24 4.78
N ASP A 134 11.90 -23.96 5.51
CA ASP A 134 11.42 -25.30 5.16
C ASP A 134 10.21 -25.29 4.21
N GLY A 135 9.61 -24.12 3.95
CA GLY A 135 8.44 -23.95 3.09
C GLY A 135 7.12 -24.47 3.68
N GLU A 136 7.07 -24.81 4.97
CA GLU A 136 5.87 -25.36 5.61
C GLU A 136 4.99 -24.31 6.30
N GLU A 137 5.45 -23.06 6.43
CA GLU A 137 4.72 -21.97 7.10
C GLU A 137 4.78 -20.67 6.29
N ILE A 138 3.62 -20.01 6.16
CA ILE A 138 3.50 -18.64 5.66
C ILE A 138 3.08 -17.74 6.83
N SER A 139 3.85 -16.70 7.11
CA SER A 139 3.52 -15.67 8.09
C SER A 139 3.28 -14.30 7.44
N TRP A 140 2.40 -13.50 8.05
CA TRP A 140 2.18 -12.10 7.67
C TRP A 140 1.82 -11.23 8.88
N ASP A 141 2.11 -9.93 8.77
CA ASP A 141 1.84 -8.90 9.77
C ASP A 141 2.36 -9.21 11.19
N GLY A 142 3.39 -10.07 11.30
CA GLY A 142 4.07 -10.45 12.56
C GLY A 142 3.23 -11.23 13.57
N CYS A 143 1.93 -11.43 13.33
CA CYS A 143 1.02 -12.09 14.28
C CYS A 143 0.21 -13.22 13.63
N SER A 144 0.08 -13.24 12.30
CA SER A 144 -0.71 -14.23 11.59
C SER A 144 0.18 -15.23 10.90
N ARG A 145 -0.22 -16.49 10.95
CA ARG A 145 0.49 -17.59 10.28
C ARG A 145 -0.46 -18.69 9.84
N VAL A 146 -0.12 -19.34 8.74
CA VAL A 146 -0.78 -20.55 8.25
C VAL A 146 0.30 -21.56 7.92
N THR A 147 0.19 -22.74 8.54
CA THR A 147 1.01 -23.89 8.15
C THR A 147 0.38 -24.60 6.98
N MET A 148 1.20 -25.26 6.16
CA MET A 148 0.71 -26.07 5.05
C MET A 148 -0.15 -27.25 5.55
N ASP A 149 0.16 -27.81 6.72
CA ASP A 149 -0.70 -28.80 7.39
C ASP A 149 -2.06 -28.21 7.80
N GLY A 150 -2.07 -27.02 8.41
CA GLY A 150 -3.30 -26.32 8.77
C GLY A 150 -4.16 -25.99 7.56
N PHE A 151 -3.53 -25.55 6.46
CA PHE A 151 -4.20 -25.28 5.19
C PHE A 151 -4.85 -26.53 4.58
N ARG A 152 -4.10 -27.64 4.53
CA ARG A 152 -4.61 -28.94 4.04
C ARG A 152 -5.76 -29.43 4.93
N THR A 153 -5.61 -29.32 6.25
CA THR A 153 -6.63 -29.70 7.23
C THR A 153 -7.91 -28.89 7.07
N LEU A 154 -7.81 -27.57 6.88
CA LEU A 154 -8.94 -26.69 6.64
C LEU A 154 -9.68 -27.07 5.35
N THR A 155 -8.93 -27.37 4.28
CA THR A 155 -9.52 -27.80 3.01
C THR A 155 -10.26 -29.12 3.17
N HIS A 156 -9.64 -30.08 3.86
CA HIS A 156 -10.23 -31.39 4.12
C HIS A 156 -11.46 -31.30 5.03
N SER A 157 -11.43 -30.48 6.08
CA SER A 157 -12.57 -30.30 6.98
C SER A 157 -13.74 -29.61 6.27
N ALA A 158 -13.47 -28.63 5.40
CA ALA A 158 -14.48 -27.98 4.58
C ALA A 158 -15.15 -28.97 3.62
N ILE A 159 -14.36 -29.82 2.94
CA ILE A 159 -14.90 -30.89 2.09
C ILE A 159 -15.75 -31.86 2.91
N GLN A 160 -15.26 -32.34 4.05
CA GLN A 160 -16.02 -33.26 4.92
C GLN A 160 -17.33 -32.64 5.42
N ALA A 161 -17.31 -31.36 5.81
CA ALA A 161 -18.51 -30.65 6.24
C ALA A 161 -19.53 -30.51 5.10
N ALA A 162 -19.06 -30.15 3.89
CA ALA A 162 -19.89 -30.08 2.71
C ALA A 162 -20.46 -31.44 2.33
N THR A 163 -19.65 -32.50 2.35
CA THR A 163 -20.11 -33.88 2.10
C THR A 163 -21.19 -34.29 3.08
N ARG A 164 -21.00 -34.08 4.39
CA ARG A 164 -22.02 -34.39 5.42
C ARG A 164 -23.30 -33.61 5.22
N GLN A 165 -23.20 -32.33 4.86
CA GLN A 165 -24.39 -31.52 4.57
C GLN A 165 -25.10 -31.99 3.30
N CYS A 166 -24.35 -32.36 2.25
CA CYS A 166 -24.93 -32.97 1.06
C CYS A 166 -25.61 -34.31 1.38
N GLU A 167 -24.98 -35.20 2.15
CA GLU A 167 -25.58 -36.47 2.59
C GLU A 167 -26.89 -36.23 3.34
N TRP A 168 -26.88 -35.27 4.28
CA TRP A 168 -28.08 -34.89 5.03
C TRP A 168 -29.19 -34.31 4.15
N LEU A 169 -28.86 -33.35 3.26
CA LEU A 169 -29.82 -32.75 2.33
C LEU A 169 -30.39 -33.77 1.33
N MET A 170 -29.62 -34.81 1.03
CA MET A 170 -30.04 -35.88 0.13
C MET A 170 -30.68 -37.06 0.88
N TYR A 171 -30.96 -36.96 2.20
CA TYR A 171 -31.53 -38.06 3.00
C TYR A 171 -30.76 -39.39 2.84
N ASP A 172 -29.42 -39.32 2.82
CA ASP A 172 -28.53 -40.46 2.55
C ASP A 172 -28.85 -41.17 1.20
N TRP A 173 -29.48 -40.47 0.27
CA TRP A 173 -29.65 -40.91 -1.11
C TRP A 173 -28.33 -40.73 -1.86
N VAL A 174 -27.93 -41.81 -2.52
CA VAL A 174 -26.72 -41.86 -3.32
C VAL A 174 -27.13 -41.95 -4.78
N PRO A 175 -26.69 -41.03 -5.65
CA PRO A 175 -26.99 -41.11 -7.06
C PRO A 175 -26.43 -42.41 -7.67
N PRO A 176 -27.13 -43.01 -8.64
CA PRO A 176 -26.68 -44.24 -9.31
C PRO A 176 -25.29 -44.10 -9.94
N ASN A 177 -24.93 -42.89 -10.35
CA ASN A 177 -23.62 -42.55 -10.90
C ASN A 177 -22.95 -41.47 -10.04
N ARG A 178 -21.78 -41.80 -9.49
CA ARG A 178 -20.95 -40.89 -8.67
C ARG A 178 -19.87 -40.18 -9.47
N ASP A 179 -19.61 -40.61 -10.71
CA ASP A 179 -18.58 -40.00 -11.55
C ASP A 179 -19.14 -38.75 -12.24
N LEU A 180 -18.91 -37.60 -11.60
CA LEU A 180 -19.31 -36.29 -12.13
C LEU A 180 -18.73 -36.00 -13.52
N LYS A 181 -17.64 -36.65 -13.93
CA LYS A 181 -17.05 -36.47 -15.28
C LYS A 181 -17.95 -37.00 -16.40
N THR A 182 -18.80 -37.97 -16.06
CA THR A 182 -19.74 -38.58 -17.01
C THR A 182 -21.08 -37.85 -17.05
N LEU A 183 -21.31 -36.94 -16.11
CA LEU A 183 -22.53 -36.16 -16.02
C LEU A 183 -22.52 -35.06 -17.09
N ARG A 184 -23.56 -35.05 -17.91
CA ARG A 184 -23.73 -34.10 -19.00
C ARG A 184 -24.58 -32.93 -18.54
N ASP A 185 -24.01 -31.73 -18.59
CA ASP A 185 -24.76 -30.49 -18.38
C ASP A 185 -24.54 -29.53 -19.54
N ARG A 186 -25.62 -28.92 -20.02
CA ARG A 186 -25.61 -27.91 -21.08
C ARG A 186 -26.04 -26.56 -20.51
N LEU A 187 -25.13 -25.93 -19.76
CA LEU A 187 -25.36 -24.62 -19.15
C LEU A 187 -25.74 -23.51 -20.15
N SER A 188 -25.42 -23.69 -21.43
CA SER A 188 -25.79 -22.75 -22.51
C SER A 188 -27.21 -22.94 -23.06
N THR A 189 -27.96 -23.93 -22.57
CA THR A 189 -29.32 -24.21 -23.05
C THR A 189 -30.32 -23.26 -22.39
N ALA A 190 -30.84 -22.31 -23.15
CA ALA A 190 -31.88 -21.36 -22.71
C ALA A 190 -33.32 -21.93 -22.76
N THR A 191 -33.47 -23.25 -22.92
CA THR A 191 -34.77 -23.89 -22.98
C THR A 191 -35.41 -23.88 -21.60
N VAL A 192 -36.59 -23.28 -21.49
CA VAL A 192 -37.35 -23.23 -20.23
C VAL A 192 -37.62 -24.67 -19.75
N GLY A 193 -37.27 -24.95 -18.49
CA GLY A 193 -37.43 -26.27 -17.88
C GLY A 193 -36.26 -27.23 -18.07
N TYR A 194 -35.21 -26.85 -18.81
CA TYR A 194 -34.00 -27.65 -18.88
C TYR A 194 -33.22 -27.60 -17.55
N SER A 195 -32.80 -28.77 -17.10
CA SER A 195 -31.82 -28.97 -16.02
C SER A 195 -30.99 -30.20 -16.38
N PHE A 196 -29.75 -30.31 -15.90
CA PHE A 196 -28.95 -31.52 -16.05
C PHE A 196 -29.70 -32.77 -15.53
N VAL A 197 -30.61 -32.62 -14.55
CA VAL A 197 -31.45 -33.72 -14.04
C VAL A 197 -32.37 -34.29 -15.13
N SER A 198 -32.82 -33.43 -16.05
CA SER A 198 -33.69 -33.79 -17.17
C SER A 198 -32.93 -34.32 -18.41
N ASP A 199 -31.59 -34.28 -18.42
CA ASP A 199 -30.80 -34.82 -19.53
C ASP A 199 -30.87 -36.36 -19.51
N PRO A 200 -31.37 -37.02 -20.59
CA PRO A 200 -31.49 -38.48 -20.63
C PRO A 200 -30.17 -39.21 -20.43
N ALA A 201 -29.03 -38.58 -20.76
CA ALA A 201 -27.70 -39.18 -20.57
C ALA A 201 -27.33 -39.38 -19.09
N ASN A 202 -27.95 -38.62 -18.18
CA ASN A 202 -27.62 -38.66 -16.75
C ASN A 202 -28.45 -39.69 -15.97
N GLY A 203 -29.59 -40.14 -16.51
CA GLY A 203 -30.39 -41.22 -15.91
C GLY A 203 -31.00 -40.90 -14.54
N ILE A 204 -31.11 -39.62 -14.16
CA ILE A 204 -31.57 -39.16 -12.83
C ILE A 204 -32.89 -38.39 -12.86
N ALA A 205 -33.63 -38.42 -13.97
CA ALA A 205 -34.87 -37.64 -14.14
C ALA A 205 -35.94 -37.96 -13.08
N SER A 206 -35.97 -39.19 -12.57
CA SER A 206 -36.91 -39.65 -11.52
C SER A 206 -36.29 -39.66 -10.11
N ALA A 207 -35.04 -39.25 -9.94
CA ALA A 207 -34.33 -39.31 -8.64
C ALA A 207 -35.04 -38.53 -7.53
N TYR A 208 -35.77 -37.45 -7.88
CA TYR A 208 -36.53 -36.67 -6.92
C TYR A 208 -37.66 -37.48 -6.26
N LEU A 209 -38.22 -38.48 -6.94
CA LEU A 209 -39.24 -39.36 -6.35
C LEU A 209 -38.64 -40.25 -5.26
N GLU A 210 -37.42 -40.76 -5.48
CA GLU A 210 -36.69 -41.55 -4.50
C GLU A 210 -36.28 -40.72 -3.29
N LEU A 211 -35.86 -39.47 -3.52
CA LEU A 211 -35.58 -38.51 -2.45
C LEU A 211 -36.84 -38.18 -1.62
N LEU A 212 -37.99 -37.93 -2.27
CA LEU A 212 -39.25 -37.68 -1.59
C LEU A 212 -39.74 -38.87 -0.75
N MET A 213 -39.40 -40.10 -1.14
CA MET A 213 -39.74 -41.29 -0.36
C MET A 213 -38.86 -41.49 0.88
N LYS A 214 -37.68 -40.85 0.92
CA LYS A 214 -36.74 -40.91 2.04
C LYS A 214 -36.84 -39.72 3.01
N ALA A 215 -37.42 -38.61 2.53
CA ALA A 215 -37.68 -37.38 3.29
C ALA A 215 -38.78 -37.56 4.34
#